data_AF-A0A958BKQ7-F1
#
_entry.id   AF-A0A958BKQ7-F1
#
_cell.length_a   1.000
_cell.length_b   1.000
_cell.length_c   1.000
_cell.angle_alpha   90.00
_cell.angle_beta   90.00
_cell.angle_gamma   90.00
#
_symmetry.space_group_name_H-M   'P 1'
#
loop_
_entity.id
_entity.type
_entity.pdbx_description
1 polymer ?
#
loop_
_entity_poly.entity_id
_entity_poly.type
_entity_poly.pdbx_seq_one_letter_code
_entity_poly.pdbx_strand_id
1 'polypeptide(L)'
;MAISECIRSGTSYRISDMKYRYLLLGVVCLLLAGVRSTFAAPADQAEGCLCATGLLSFELHAPAGWVLDSTSGRSNGLAVVLYPAGSSWSNSNVMMYINRGIASPDAKDRVADVMAVDLKRFQENSPSIVSRDMAPAKTAGGRKVLIRRFSGDKWGNNELVGYVDTPGGVGIIVLSSRSIEDFEKSIDAFRALLADFRYVPLEERMKRAMTRADEDAKRKGADAYEAQAMQQVGPYLAQTVAQCTGNAAKPTSNINVVMGIDGKGVVSDIFWRDGEPLDDCVGSALTQYRNLPAPPFSPYYWHIEIEIAE
;
A
#
# COMPACT_ATOMS: atom_id res chain seq x y z
N MET A 1 9.72 -6.44 8.65
CA MET A 1 8.71 -5.37 8.66
C MET A 1 8.23 -5.24 7.22
N ALA A 2 6.95 -5.49 6.93
CA ALA A 2 6.45 -5.43 5.56
C ALA A 2 6.30 -3.97 5.12
N ILE A 3 6.87 -3.61 3.97
CA ILE A 3 6.63 -2.32 3.34
C ILE A 3 5.23 -2.38 2.71
N SER A 4 4.53 -1.26 2.82
CA SER A 4 3.10 -1.11 2.58
C SER A 4 2.90 0.05 1.60
N GLU A 5 2.36 -0.25 0.42
CA GLU A 5 2.56 0.53 -0.81
C GLU A 5 1.24 0.82 -1.52
N CYS A 6 1.19 1.87 -2.35
CA CYS A 6 0.05 2.20 -3.21
C CYS A 6 0.52 2.90 -4.49
N ILE A 7 0.44 2.23 -5.65
CA ILE A 7 0.59 2.88 -6.95
C ILE A 7 -0.78 3.43 -7.38
N ARG A 8 -0.86 4.73 -7.60
CA ARG A 8 -2.08 5.35 -8.13
C ARG A 8 -2.20 5.08 -9.61
N SER A 9 -3.37 4.65 -10.05
CA SER A 9 -3.67 4.52 -11.48
C SER A 9 -3.83 5.92 -12.08
N GLY A 10 -2.78 6.43 -12.74
CA GLY A 10 -2.84 7.74 -13.36
C GLY A 10 -3.83 7.74 -14.53
N THR A 11 -4.83 8.62 -14.50
CA THR A 11 -5.53 9.02 -15.71
C THR A 11 -4.57 9.84 -16.58
N SER A 12 -4.37 9.42 -17.82
CA SER A 12 -3.61 10.20 -18.81
C SER A 12 -4.33 11.52 -19.07
N TYR A 13 -3.84 12.62 -18.48
CA TYR A 13 -4.31 13.96 -18.83
C TYR A 13 -3.68 14.38 -20.16
N ARG A 14 -4.47 14.31 -21.23
CA ARG A 14 -4.13 14.91 -22.52
C ARG A 14 -4.22 16.43 -22.35
N ILE A 15 -3.08 17.08 -22.09
CA ILE A 15 -2.99 18.54 -22.05
C ILE A 15 -3.22 19.04 -23.48
N SER A 16 -4.45 19.44 -23.79
CA SER A 16 -4.75 20.26 -24.95
C SER A 16 -4.99 21.70 -24.48
N ASP A 17 -4.08 22.57 -24.90
CA ASP A 17 -4.21 24.02 -25.05
C ASP A 17 -4.94 24.82 -23.97
N MET A 18 -4.17 25.39 -23.03
CA MET A 18 -4.65 26.49 -22.20
C MET A 18 -3.65 27.66 -22.23
N LYS A 19 -3.81 28.54 -23.22
CA LYS A 19 -3.10 29.82 -23.34
C LYS A 19 -3.71 30.82 -22.36
N TYR A 20 -3.03 31.12 -21.26
CA TYR A 20 -3.39 32.25 -20.39
C TYR A 20 -2.48 33.46 -20.65
N ARG A 21 -3.06 34.46 -21.34
CA ARG A 21 -2.76 35.87 -21.10
C ARG A 21 -3.45 36.25 -19.78
N TYR A 22 -2.81 37.02 -18.90
CA TYR A 22 -3.33 38.27 -18.33
C TYR A 22 -2.29 38.93 -17.43
N LEU A 23 -2.18 40.24 -17.62
CA LEU A 23 -1.29 41.20 -16.98
C LEU A 23 -1.99 41.79 -15.74
N LEU A 24 -1.20 42.09 -14.71
CA LEU A 24 -1.43 42.94 -13.52
C LEU A 24 -2.73 43.77 -13.42
N LEU A 25 -3.38 43.73 -12.25
CA LEU A 25 -3.40 44.82 -11.24
C LEU A 25 -4.42 44.50 -10.12
N GLY A 26 -4.13 44.92 -8.88
CA GLY A 26 -5.17 45.22 -7.89
C GLY A 26 -4.95 44.69 -6.48
N VAL A 27 -4.16 45.42 -5.70
CA VAL A 27 -4.10 45.33 -4.23
C VAL A 27 -5.45 45.75 -3.62
N VAL A 28 -6.06 44.89 -2.80
CA VAL A 28 -7.02 45.31 -1.76
C VAL A 28 -6.70 44.55 -0.48
N CYS A 29 -6.34 45.31 0.54
CA CYS A 29 -6.11 44.90 1.92
C CYS A 29 -7.42 44.56 2.66
N LEU A 30 -7.23 43.83 3.77
CA LEU A 30 -7.95 43.87 5.06
C LEU A 30 -8.87 42.69 5.45
N LEU A 31 -8.48 42.09 6.58
CA LEU A 31 -9.30 41.54 7.67
C LEU A 31 -10.01 40.20 7.44
N LEU A 32 -9.32 39.10 7.74
CA LEU A 32 -9.94 37.96 8.42
C LEU A 32 -8.99 37.40 9.48
N ALA A 33 -9.39 37.59 10.74
CA ALA A 33 -8.85 36.87 11.87
C ALA A 33 -9.16 35.36 11.72
N GLY A 34 -8.15 34.52 11.95
CA GLY A 34 -8.34 33.22 12.60
C GLY A 34 -9.17 32.16 11.88
N VAL A 35 -9.05 31.99 10.56
CA VAL A 35 -9.43 30.69 9.95
C VAL A 35 -8.20 29.79 10.03
N ARG A 36 -8.15 28.92 11.05
CA ARG A 36 -7.30 27.73 10.98
C ARG A 36 -7.84 26.91 9.82
N SER A 37 -7.26 27.09 8.64
CA SER A 37 -7.47 26.20 7.52
C SER A 37 -6.86 24.86 7.93
N THR A 38 -7.68 23.99 8.52
CA THR A 38 -7.41 22.56 8.48
C THR A 38 -7.50 22.19 7.01
N PHE A 39 -6.38 22.29 6.30
CA PHE A 39 -6.23 21.63 5.02
C PHE A 39 -6.34 20.14 5.31
N ALA A 40 -7.57 19.62 5.26
CA ALA A 40 -7.77 18.22 4.98
C ALA A 40 -7.04 17.97 3.66
N ALA A 41 -6.10 17.03 3.66
CA ALA A 41 -5.49 16.57 2.41
C ALA A 41 -6.63 16.24 1.44
N PRO A 42 -6.52 16.62 0.15
CA PRO A 42 -7.56 16.35 -0.82
C PRO A 42 -7.89 14.86 -0.77
N ALA A 43 -9.13 14.55 -0.40
CA ALA A 43 -9.65 13.20 -0.41
C ALA A 43 -9.79 12.78 -1.87
N ASP A 44 -8.87 11.94 -2.35
CA ASP A 44 -8.94 11.28 -3.65
C ASP A 44 -10.07 10.23 -3.64
N GLN A 45 -11.29 10.68 -3.88
CA GLN A 45 -12.49 9.84 -3.78
C GLN A 45 -12.76 8.97 -5.03
N ALA A 46 -11.97 9.10 -6.10
CA ALA A 46 -12.30 8.47 -7.40
C ALA A 46 -11.21 7.57 -8.00
N GLU A 47 -9.94 7.69 -7.60
CA GLU A 47 -8.86 6.90 -8.21
C GLU A 47 -8.62 5.62 -7.42
N GLY A 48 -8.76 4.46 -8.07
CA GLY A 48 -8.40 3.18 -7.50
C GLY A 48 -6.91 3.12 -7.16
N CYS A 49 -6.57 2.37 -6.10
CA CYS A 49 -5.21 2.21 -5.64
C CYS A 49 -4.73 0.77 -5.85
N LEU A 50 -3.58 0.60 -6.51
CA LEU A 50 -2.82 -0.66 -6.48
C LEU A 50 -2.00 -0.70 -5.19
N CYS A 51 -2.56 -1.31 -4.15
CA CYS A 51 -1.92 -1.46 -2.86
C CYS A 51 -1.01 -2.69 -2.80
N ALA A 52 0.00 -2.69 -1.93
CA ALA A 52 0.70 -3.90 -1.53
C ALA A 52 1.09 -3.91 -0.05
N THR A 53 1.13 -5.08 0.57
CA THR A 53 1.71 -5.33 1.90
C THR A 53 2.47 -6.65 1.86
N GLY A 54 3.79 -6.58 1.67
CA GLY A 54 4.62 -7.74 1.36
C GLY A 54 4.24 -8.38 0.02
N LEU A 55 3.99 -9.69 0.01
CA LEU A 55 3.61 -10.43 -1.21
C LEU A 55 2.13 -10.27 -1.60
N LEU A 56 1.31 -9.71 -0.73
CA LEU A 56 -0.10 -9.45 -1.02
C LEU A 56 -0.19 -8.11 -1.77
N SER A 57 -0.71 -8.14 -3.00
CA SER A 57 -0.96 -6.95 -3.81
C SER A 57 -2.39 -6.96 -4.31
N PHE A 58 -3.03 -5.81 -4.35
CA PHE A 58 -4.45 -5.71 -4.65
C PHE A 58 -4.87 -4.33 -5.14
N GLU A 59 -5.97 -4.30 -5.86
CA GLU A 59 -6.68 -3.10 -6.26
C GLU A 59 -8.01 -2.98 -5.52
N LEU A 60 -8.36 -1.75 -5.18
CA LEU A 60 -9.68 -1.38 -4.68
C LEU A 60 -9.92 0.12 -4.83
N HIS A 61 -11.18 0.49 -4.67
CA HIS A 61 -11.68 1.86 -4.57
C HIS A 61 -12.29 2.09 -3.19
N ALA A 62 -12.31 3.36 -2.78
CA ALA A 62 -13.10 3.74 -1.61
C ALA A 62 -14.59 3.48 -1.88
N PRO A 63 -15.34 2.88 -0.93
CA PRO A 63 -16.79 2.88 -0.99
C PRO A 63 -17.35 4.31 -1.04
N ALA A 64 -18.56 4.49 -1.55
CA ALA A 64 -19.19 5.80 -1.63
C ALA A 64 -19.23 6.49 -0.24
N GLY A 65 -18.76 7.75 -0.19
CA GLY A 65 -18.67 8.52 1.05
C GLY A 65 -17.45 8.19 1.92
N TRP A 66 -16.52 7.36 1.45
CA TRP A 66 -15.26 7.06 2.12
C TRP A 66 -14.07 7.66 1.38
N VAL A 67 -12.97 7.83 2.11
CA VAL A 67 -11.67 8.27 1.60
C VAL A 67 -10.72 7.08 1.65
N LEU A 68 -9.98 6.86 0.57
CA LEU A 68 -8.85 5.93 0.54
C LEU A 68 -7.57 6.71 0.81
N ASP A 69 -6.82 6.27 1.81
CA ASP A 69 -5.58 6.92 2.24
C ASP A 69 -4.47 5.88 2.38
N SER A 70 -3.48 5.97 1.48
CA SER A 70 -2.31 5.09 1.45
C SER A 70 -1.12 5.62 2.25
N THR A 71 -1.28 6.75 2.95
CA THR A 71 -0.17 7.44 3.64
C THR A 71 -0.34 7.36 5.16
N SER A 72 -1.51 7.70 5.69
CA SER A 72 -1.70 7.88 7.13
C SER A 72 -1.51 6.61 7.97
N GLY A 73 -1.76 5.43 7.38
CA GLY A 73 -1.59 4.13 8.05
C GLY A 73 -0.17 3.53 7.97
N ARG A 74 0.75 4.13 7.19
CA ARG A 74 2.06 3.52 6.89
C ARG A 74 2.92 3.29 8.13
N SER A 75 2.90 4.21 9.10
CA SER A 75 3.63 4.04 10.37
C SER A 75 3.14 2.85 11.19
N ASN A 76 1.93 2.36 10.92
CA ASN A 76 1.34 1.17 11.53
C ASN A 76 1.52 -0.08 10.67
N GLY A 77 2.29 0.00 9.59
CA GLY A 77 2.53 -1.09 8.64
C GLY A 77 1.36 -1.35 7.69
N LEU A 78 0.38 -0.45 7.60
CA LEU A 78 -0.81 -0.63 6.76
C LEU A 78 -0.57 -0.02 5.37
N ALA A 79 -0.90 -0.79 4.33
CA ALA A 79 -0.81 -0.34 2.93
C ALA A 79 -1.85 0.73 2.60
N VAL A 80 -3.03 0.57 3.17
CA VAL A 80 -4.16 1.45 2.94
C VAL A 80 -5.06 1.46 4.17
N VAL A 81 -5.55 2.64 4.50
CA VAL A 81 -6.63 2.86 5.44
C VAL A 81 -7.76 3.59 4.74
N LEU A 82 -8.98 3.37 5.19
CA LEU A 82 -10.15 4.07 4.70
C LEU A 82 -10.95 4.61 5.88
N TYR A 83 -11.48 5.81 5.72
CA TYR A 83 -12.31 6.48 6.72
C TYR A 83 -13.42 7.29 6.04
N PRO A 84 -14.54 7.59 6.71
CA PRO A 84 -15.60 8.41 6.14
C PRO A 84 -15.10 9.78 5.71
N ALA A 85 -15.67 10.31 4.62
CA ALA A 85 -15.40 11.67 4.17
C ALA A 85 -15.70 12.69 5.28
N GLY A 86 -14.82 13.70 5.40
CA GLY A 86 -14.90 14.69 6.49
C GLY A 86 -14.22 14.25 7.80
N SER A 87 -13.70 13.03 7.85
CA SER A 87 -12.89 12.49 8.96
C SER A 87 -11.42 12.34 8.55
N SER A 88 -10.62 11.66 9.37
CA SER A 88 -9.22 11.31 9.13
C SER A 88 -8.84 10.05 9.90
N TRP A 89 -7.68 9.47 9.57
CA TRP A 89 -7.11 8.33 10.29
C TRP A 89 -7.02 8.56 11.81
N SER A 90 -6.70 9.78 12.27
CA SER A 90 -6.46 10.06 13.69
C SER A 90 -7.71 10.41 14.50
N ASN A 91 -8.83 10.75 13.86
CA ASN A 91 -10.04 11.20 14.54
C ASN A 91 -11.31 10.42 14.17
N SER A 92 -11.24 9.44 13.27
CA SER A 92 -12.41 8.65 12.89
C SER A 92 -12.82 7.66 13.96
N ASN A 93 -14.13 7.59 14.24
CA ASN A 93 -14.73 6.56 15.09
C ASN A 93 -14.86 5.20 14.38
N VAL A 94 -14.78 5.19 13.05
CA VAL A 94 -14.88 3.99 12.22
C VAL A 94 -13.87 4.05 11.09
N MET A 95 -13.21 2.94 10.84
CA MET A 95 -12.16 2.83 9.83
C MET A 95 -12.18 1.46 9.19
N MET A 96 -11.71 1.40 7.95
CA MET A 96 -11.35 0.15 7.31
C MET A 96 -9.85 0.11 7.02
N TYR A 97 -9.25 -1.06 7.04
CA TYR A 97 -7.86 -1.24 6.65
C TYR A 97 -7.63 -2.66 6.17
N ILE A 98 -6.50 -2.86 5.49
CA ILE A 98 -6.13 -4.17 4.95
C ILE A 98 -4.76 -4.56 5.46
N ASN A 99 -4.68 -5.79 5.92
CA ASN A 99 -3.47 -6.47 6.37
C ASN A 99 -3.26 -7.78 5.61
N ARG A 100 -2.06 -8.33 5.76
CA ARG A 100 -1.71 -9.66 5.26
C ARG A 100 -1.55 -10.64 6.42
N GLY A 101 -2.31 -11.71 6.38
CA GLY A 101 -2.09 -12.92 7.16
C GLY A 101 -1.13 -13.87 6.44
N ILE A 102 -0.23 -14.48 7.21
CA ILE A 102 0.68 -15.54 6.75
C ILE A 102 0.26 -16.81 7.48
N ALA A 103 -0.17 -17.81 6.72
CA ALA A 103 -0.48 -19.12 7.25
C ALA A 103 0.81 -19.90 7.55
N SER A 104 0.73 -20.84 8.48
CA SER A 104 1.79 -21.82 8.75
C SER A 104 2.14 -22.60 7.46
N PRO A 105 3.42 -22.94 7.21
CA PRO A 105 3.83 -23.63 5.98
C PRO A 105 3.13 -24.98 5.74
N ASP A 106 2.69 -25.65 6.82
CA ASP A 106 2.02 -26.94 6.84
C ASP A 106 0.48 -26.84 6.90
N ALA A 107 -0.07 -25.63 6.87
CA ALA A 107 -1.51 -25.41 6.93
C ALA A 107 -2.22 -26.00 5.70
N LYS A 108 -3.12 -26.98 5.94
CA LYS A 108 -3.99 -27.55 4.89
C LYS A 108 -5.03 -26.56 4.39
N ASP A 109 -5.50 -25.69 5.27
CA ASP A 109 -6.39 -24.56 4.95
C ASP A 109 -5.75 -23.29 5.51
N ARG A 110 -5.20 -22.49 4.59
CA ARG A 110 -4.50 -21.24 4.91
C ARG A 110 -5.41 -20.22 5.58
N VAL A 111 -6.68 -20.16 5.18
CA VAL A 111 -7.63 -19.18 5.72
C VAL A 111 -8.02 -19.58 7.13
N ALA A 112 -8.35 -20.86 7.35
CA ALA A 112 -8.68 -21.35 8.68
C ALA A 112 -7.53 -21.17 9.67
N ASP A 113 -6.29 -21.43 9.24
CA ASP A 113 -5.08 -21.22 10.05
C ASP A 113 -4.92 -19.74 10.45
N VAL A 114 -4.98 -18.82 9.48
CA VAL A 114 -4.90 -17.37 9.75
C VAL A 114 -6.03 -16.90 10.67
N MET A 115 -7.27 -17.39 10.47
CA MET A 115 -8.39 -17.06 11.34
C MET A 115 -8.20 -17.55 12.78
N ALA A 116 -7.56 -18.70 12.98
CA ALA A 116 -7.27 -19.25 14.30
C ALA A 116 -6.17 -18.44 15.01
N VAL A 117 -5.10 -18.07 14.30
CA VAL A 117 -4.04 -17.20 14.81
C VAL A 117 -4.61 -15.83 15.21
N ASP A 118 -5.46 -15.26 14.37
CA ASP A 118 -6.06 -13.95 14.62
C ASP A 118 -6.97 -13.97 15.87
N LEU A 119 -7.84 -14.99 15.99
CA LEU A 119 -8.67 -15.19 17.19
C LEU A 119 -7.82 -15.33 18.46
N LYS A 120 -6.75 -16.12 18.41
CA LYS A 120 -5.84 -16.30 19.55
C LYS A 120 -5.23 -14.96 19.97
N ARG A 121 -4.76 -14.15 19.02
CA ARG A 121 -4.20 -12.81 19.28
C ARG A 121 -5.23 -11.86 19.90
N PHE A 122 -6.49 -11.92 19.45
CA PHE A 122 -7.58 -11.16 20.08
C PHE A 122 -7.80 -11.60 21.52
N GLN A 123 -7.83 -12.90 21.79
CA GLN A 123 -8.05 -13.46 23.13
C GLN A 123 -6.91 -13.14 24.11
N GLU A 124 -5.66 -13.15 23.64
CA GLU A 124 -4.49 -12.75 24.43
C GLU A 124 -4.59 -11.29 24.88
N ASN A 125 -5.13 -10.42 24.02
CA ASN A 125 -5.26 -9.00 24.31
C ASN A 125 -6.56 -8.63 25.03
N SER A 126 -7.62 -9.40 24.82
CA SER A 126 -8.97 -9.18 25.30
C SER A 126 -9.65 -10.53 25.62
N PRO A 127 -9.49 -11.07 26.85
CA PRO A 127 -10.05 -12.38 27.21
C PRO A 127 -11.57 -12.48 27.09
N SER A 128 -12.28 -11.34 27.11
CA SER A 128 -13.74 -11.22 26.93
C SER A 128 -14.19 -11.18 25.47
N ILE A 129 -13.27 -11.26 24.50
CA ILE A 129 -13.62 -11.14 23.08
C ILE A 129 -14.59 -12.26 22.68
N VAL A 130 -15.66 -11.87 21.99
CA VAL A 130 -16.63 -12.79 21.39
C VAL A 130 -16.47 -12.74 19.88
N SER A 131 -16.31 -13.91 19.26
CA SER A 131 -16.27 -14.05 17.81
C SER A 131 -17.52 -14.76 17.27
N ARG A 132 -18.04 -14.29 16.14
CA ARG A 132 -19.17 -14.92 15.44
C ARG A 132 -18.92 -14.97 13.94
N ASP A 133 -19.12 -16.14 13.33
CA ASP A 133 -19.08 -16.27 11.88
C ASP A 133 -20.31 -15.62 11.23
N MET A 134 -20.06 -14.95 10.11
CA MET A 134 -21.07 -14.25 9.33
C MET A 134 -21.24 -14.91 7.96
N ALA A 135 -22.32 -14.59 7.25
CA ALA A 135 -22.50 -15.05 5.88
C ALA A 135 -21.29 -14.63 5.01
N PRO A 136 -20.68 -15.57 4.25
CA PRO A 136 -19.52 -15.26 3.42
C PRO A 136 -19.90 -14.30 2.28
N ALA A 137 -18.89 -13.63 1.72
CA ALA A 137 -19.03 -12.78 0.55
C ALA A 137 -18.17 -13.31 -0.62
N LYS A 138 -18.21 -12.58 -1.74
CA LYS A 138 -17.33 -12.79 -2.88
C LYS A 138 -16.70 -11.47 -3.31
N THR A 139 -15.47 -11.53 -3.78
CA THR A 139 -14.79 -10.39 -4.40
C THR A 139 -15.17 -10.25 -5.88
N ALA A 140 -14.76 -9.16 -6.54
CA ALA A 140 -14.99 -8.92 -7.97
C ALA A 140 -14.46 -10.05 -8.85
N GLY A 141 -13.34 -10.67 -8.45
CA GLY A 141 -12.74 -11.83 -9.10
C GLY A 141 -13.39 -13.18 -8.71
N GLY A 142 -14.50 -13.17 -7.98
CA GLY A 142 -15.23 -14.36 -7.57
C GLY A 142 -14.61 -15.14 -6.39
N ARG A 143 -13.53 -14.63 -5.78
CA ARG A 143 -12.89 -15.29 -4.63
C ARG A 143 -13.83 -15.26 -3.43
N LYS A 144 -13.94 -16.39 -2.72
CA LYS A 144 -14.73 -16.49 -1.49
C LYS A 144 -14.04 -15.69 -0.38
N VAL A 145 -14.84 -14.92 0.36
CA VAL A 145 -14.41 -14.20 1.56
C VAL A 145 -15.14 -14.78 2.75
N LEU A 146 -14.41 -15.34 3.72
CA LEU A 146 -14.98 -15.72 5.02
C LEU A 146 -15.06 -14.48 5.89
N ILE A 147 -16.17 -14.28 6.60
CA ILE A 147 -16.39 -13.07 7.39
C ILE A 147 -16.64 -13.46 8.84
N ARG A 148 -15.95 -12.79 9.76
CA ARG A 148 -16.11 -12.97 11.21
C ARG A 148 -16.30 -11.62 11.88
N ARG A 149 -17.24 -11.55 12.82
CA ARG A 149 -17.42 -10.40 13.69
C ARG A 149 -16.70 -10.65 15.02
N PHE A 150 -16.01 -9.65 15.52
CA PHE A 150 -15.43 -9.61 16.86
C PHE A 150 -16.05 -8.45 17.67
N SER A 151 -16.26 -8.67 18.96
CA SER A 151 -16.82 -7.67 19.88
C SER A 151 -16.36 -7.93 21.31
N GLY A 152 -16.43 -6.92 22.18
CA GLY A 152 -16.01 -7.05 23.58
C GLY A 152 -14.51 -7.01 23.77
N ASP A 153 -13.79 -6.31 22.88
CA ASP A 153 -12.37 -6.05 23.07
C ASP A 153 -12.15 -5.05 24.24
N LYS A 154 -10.94 -4.97 24.77
CA LYS A 154 -10.61 -4.10 25.91
C LYS A 154 -10.70 -2.60 25.63
N TRP A 155 -10.82 -2.21 24.36
CA TRP A 155 -10.91 -0.81 23.91
C TRP A 155 -12.33 -0.44 23.46
N GLY A 156 -13.29 -1.37 23.56
CA GLY A 156 -14.67 -1.20 23.11
C GLY A 156 -14.87 -1.28 21.59
N ASN A 157 -13.88 -1.74 20.82
CA ASN A 157 -14.05 -1.88 19.37
C ASN A 157 -14.98 -3.05 19.03
N ASN A 158 -15.74 -2.83 17.97
CA ASN A 158 -16.44 -3.84 17.20
C ASN A 158 -15.70 -3.99 15.88
N GLU A 159 -15.41 -5.22 15.49
CA GLU A 159 -14.72 -5.51 14.23
C GLU A 159 -15.50 -6.47 13.34
N LEU A 160 -15.47 -6.21 12.05
CA LEU A 160 -15.91 -7.13 11.01
C LEU A 160 -14.70 -7.42 10.12
N VAL A 161 -14.27 -8.67 10.09
CA VAL A 161 -13.04 -9.09 9.44
C VAL A 161 -13.38 -10.05 8.30
N GLY A 162 -12.96 -9.68 7.09
CA GLY A 162 -13.03 -10.49 5.88
C GLY A 162 -11.68 -11.14 5.60
N TYR A 163 -11.67 -12.45 5.41
CA TYR A 163 -10.49 -13.24 5.08
C TYR A 163 -10.62 -13.78 3.66
N VAL A 164 -9.66 -13.45 2.80
CA VAL A 164 -9.64 -13.88 1.39
C VAL A 164 -8.31 -14.56 1.06
N ASP A 165 -8.37 -15.78 0.55
CA ASP A 165 -7.16 -16.49 0.13
C ASP A 165 -6.62 -15.95 -1.21
N THR A 166 -5.32 -15.69 -1.23
CA THR A 166 -4.58 -15.25 -2.41
C THR A 166 -3.23 -15.98 -2.48
N PRO A 167 -2.63 -16.09 -3.69
CA PRO A 167 -1.26 -16.59 -3.81
C PRO A 167 -0.25 -15.84 -2.91
N GLY A 168 -0.43 -14.52 -2.74
CA GLY A 168 0.42 -13.67 -1.90
C GLY A 168 0.23 -13.80 -0.38
N GLY A 169 -0.76 -14.57 0.08
CA GLY A 169 -1.14 -14.67 1.51
C GLY A 169 -2.65 -14.57 1.70
N VAL A 170 -3.09 -14.51 2.96
CA VAL A 170 -4.51 -14.27 3.27
C VAL A 170 -4.71 -12.78 3.43
N GLY A 171 -5.53 -12.16 2.58
CA GLY A 171 -5.96 -10.78 2.78
C GLY A 171 -6.89 -10.69 3.98
N ILE A 172 -6.53 -9.85 4.96
CA ILE A 172 -7.33 -9.56 6.15
C ILE A 172 -7.88 -8.14 6.00
N ILE A 173 -9.14 -8.02 5.65
CA ILE A 173 -9.83 -6.75 5.39
C ILE A 173 -10.70 -6.47 6.60
N VAL A 174 -10.45 -5.37 7.32
CA VAL A 174 -11.08 -5.09 8.61
C VAL A 174 -11.93 -3.84 8.50
N LEU A 175 -13.13 -3.87 9.05
CA LEU A 175 -13.90 -2.72 9.51
C LEU A 175 -13.80 -2.71 11.03
N SER A 176 -13.34 -1.61 11.63
CA SER A 176 -13.22 -1.44 13.08
C SER A 176 -13.88 -0.15 13.53
N SER A 177 -14.62 -0.19 14.64
CA SER A 177 -15.23 1.00 15.24
C SER A 177 -15.40 0.90 16.74
N ARG A 178 -15.18 2.01 17.45
CA ARG A 178 -15.54 2.17 18.88
C ARG A 178 -17.01 2.45 19.12
N SER A 179 -17.75 2.84 18.08
CA SER A 179 -19.16 3.16 18.13
C SER A 179 -19.96 2.04 17.48
N ILE A 180 -20.83 1.38 18.24
CA ILE A 180 -21.71 0.35 17.68
C ILE A 180 -22.62 0.91 16.59
N GLU A 181 -23.03 2.17 16.72
CA GLU A 181 -23.88 2.83 15.73
C GLU A 181 -23.12 3.07 14.42
N ASP A 182 -21.90 3.61 14.49
CA ASP A 182 -21.08 3.86 13.30
C ASP A 182 -20.62 2.54 12.66
N PHE A 183 -20.37 1.52 13.48
CA PHE A 183 -20.07 0.16 13.03
C PHE A 183 -21.19 -0.39 12.16
N GLU A 184 -22.42 -0.46 12.69
CA GLU A 184 -23.56 -1.05 11.99
C GLU A 184 -23.91 -0.26 10.71
N LYS A 185 -23.83 1.08 10.75
CA LYS A 185 -24.02 1.94 9.56
C LYS A 185 -22.96 1.71 8.48
N SER A 186 -21.78 1.20 8.83
CA SER A 186 -20.65 1.02 7.91
C SER A 186 -20.55 -0.38 7.32
N ILE A 187 -21.41 -1.33 7.72
CA ILE A 187 -21.36 -2.71 7.24
C ILE A 187 -21.54 -2.79 5.71
N ASP A 188 -22.44 -2.00 5.13
CA ASP A 188 -22.67 -2.00 3.68
C ASP A 188 -21.48 -1.44 2.90
N ALA A 189 -20.84 -0.39 3.43
CA ALA A 189 -19.61 0.15 2.85
C ALA A 189 -18.48 -0.89 2.89
N PHE A 190 -18.36 -1.63 4.00
CA PHE A 190 -17.40 -2.73 4.10
C PHE A 190 -17.70 -3.86 3.11
N ARG A 191 -18.97 -4.23 2.91
CA ARG A 191 -19.35 -5.22 1.90
C ARG A 191 -19.04 -4.75 0.48
N ALA A 192 -19.23 -3.46 0.19
CA ALA A 192 -18.84 -2.87 -1.08
C ALA A 192 -17.32 -2.94 -1.29
N LEU A 193 -16.52 -2.66 -0.26
CA LEU A 193 -15.06 -2.80 -0.31
C LEU A 193 -14.64 -4.26 -0.60
N LEU A 194 -15.24 -5.23 0.09
CA LEU A 194 -14.97 -6.65 -0.16
C LEU A 194 -15.32 -7.06 -1.60
N ALA A 195 -16.44 -6.55 -2.11
CA ALA A 195 -16.89 -6.82 -3.47
C ALA A 195 -15.96 -6.20 -4.52
N ASP A 196 -15.32 -5.07 -4.23
CA ASP A 196 -14.41 -4.41 -5.17
C ASP A 196 -12.97 -4.95 -5.14
N PHE A 197 -12.56 -5.59 -4.04
CA PHE A 197 -11.21 -6.13 -3.87
C PHE A 197 -10.77 -7.02 -5.04
N ARG A 198 -9.63 -6.71 -5.65
CA ARG A 198 -9.01 -7.52 -6.71
C ARG A 198 -7.59 -7.85 -6.34
N TYR A 199 -7.26 -9.14 -6.26
CA TYR A 199 -5.88 -9.57 -6.13
C TYR A 199 -5.12 -9.24 -7.43
N VAL A 200 -3.94 -8.65 -7.29
CA VAL A 200 -3.02 -8.38 -8.40
C VAL A 200 -1.82 -9.32 -8.28
N PRO A 201 -1.56 -10.18 -9.29
CA PRO A 201 -0.38 -11.03 -9.32
C PRO A 201 0.92 -10.21 -9.25
N LEU A 202 1.95 -10.82 -8.67
CA LEU A 202 3.26 -10.19 -8.49
C LEU A 202 3.89 -9.73 -9.82
N GLU A 203 3.82 -10.58 -10.85
CA GLU A 203 4.33 -10.24 -12.19
C GLU A 203 3.63 -9.01 -12.77
N GLU A 204 2.30 -8.93 -12.59
CA GLU A 204 1.53 -7.79 -13.05
C GLU A 204 1.86 -6.52 -12.24
N ARG A 205 2.04 -6.65 -10.92
CA ARG A 205 2.53 -5.56 -10.06
C ARG A 205 3.87 -5.04 -10.57
N MET A 206 4.83 -5.93 -10.78
CA MET A 206 6.18 -5.58 -11.23
C MET A 206 6.14 -4.89 -12.59
N LYS A 207 5.38 -5.45 -13.55
CA LYS A 207 5.19 -4.84 -14.87
C LYS A 207 4.64 -3.41 -14.79
N ARG A 208 3.66 -3.16 -13.93
CA ARG A 208 3.08 -1.82 -13.73
C ARG A 208 4.08 -0.86 -13.08
N ALA A 209 4.85 -1.32 -12.10
CA ALA A 209 5.89 -0.53 -11.46
C ALA A 209 7.00 -0.13 -12.47
N MET A 210 7.46 -1.08 -13.29
CA MET A 210 8.44 -0.82 -14.35
C MET A 210 7.89 0.16 -15.40
N THR A 211 6.64 -0.03 -15.84
CA THR A 211 6.00 0.90 -16.80
C THR A 211 5.98 2.32 -16.25
N ARG A 212 5.69 2.49 -14.95
CA ARG A 212 5.71 3.80 -14.31
C ARG A 212 7.12 4.37 -14.19
N ALA A 213 8.11 3.53 -13.87
CA ALA A 213 9.50 3.95 -13.84
C ALA A 213 9.99 4.42 -15.22
N ASP A 214 9.61 3.73 -16.30
CA ASP A 214 9.92 4.13 -17.68
C ASP A 214 9.29 5.48 -18.06
N GLU A 215 8.09 5.77 -17.53
CA GLU A 215 7.44 7.06 -17.70
C GLU A 215 8.16 8.16 -16.92
N ASP A 216 8.58 7.87 -15.68
CA ASP A 216 9.28 8.82 -14.84
C ASP A 216 10.70 9.12 -15.36
N ALA A 217 11.41 8.11 -15.89
CA ALA A 217 12.72 8.26 -16.53
C ALA A 217 12.70 9.21 -17.75
N LYS A 218 11.55 9.36 -18.42
CA LYS A 218 11.39 10.28 -19.57
C LYS A 218 11.16 11.73 -19.16
N ARG A 219 10.95 12.01 -17.87
CA ARG A 219 10.62 13.35 -17.38
C ARG A 219 11.88 14.20 -17.21
N LYS A 220 11.74 15.51 -17.40
CA LYS A 220 12.86 16.46 -17.29
C LYS A 220 13.52 16.36 -15.91
N GLY A 221 14.83 16.11 -15.90
CA GLY A 221 15.65 16.03 -14.68
C GLY A 221 15.86 14.60 -14.17
N ALA A 222 15.20 13.59 -14.74
CA ALA A 222 15.38 12.18 -14.39
C ALA A 222 16.84 11.73 -14.51
N ASP A 223 17.47 11.89 -15.69
CA ASP A 223 18.86 11.44 -15.92
C ASP A 223 19.86 11.96 -14.87
N ALA A 224 19.77 13.25 -14.53
CA ALA A 224 20.65 13.89 -13.55
C ALA A 224 20.40 13.35 -12.14
N TYR A 225 19.13 13.13 -11.81
CA TYR A 225 18.73 12.54 -10.54
C TYR A 225 19.20 11.09 -10.41
N GLU A 226 18.96 10.25 -11.42
CA GLU A 226 19.35 8.84 -11.40
C GLU A 226 20.87 8.66 -11.35
N ALA A 227 21.63 9.50 -12.07
CA ALA A 227 23.09 9.49 -11.96
C ALA A 227 23.56 9.83 -10.53
N GLN A 228 22.94 10.83 -9.88
CA GLN A 228 23.25 11.20 -8.50
C GLN A 228 22.84 10.11 -7.50
N ALA A 229 21.64 9.54 -7.67
CA ALA A 229 21.14 8.45 -6.85
C ALA A 229 22.01 7.20 -6.99
N MET A 230 22.47 6.88 -8.20
CA MET A 230 23.34 5.73 -8.48
C MET A 230 24.72 5.87 -7.83
N GLN A 231 25.27 7.08 -7.72
CA GLN A 231 26.51 7.30 -6.96
C GLN A 231 26.36 6.94 -5.48
N GLN A 232 25.15 7.09 -4.91
CA GLN A 232 24.89 6.76 -3.51
C GLN A 232 24.51 5.28 -3.30
N VAL A 233 23.68 4.73 -4.18
CA VAL A 233 23.15 3.37 -4.01
C VAL A 233 24.06 2.30 -4.62
N GLY A 234 24.85 2.63 -5.64
CA GLY A 234 25.67 1.70 -6.40
C GLY A 234 26.66 0.89 -5.54
N PRO A 235 27.46 1.50 -4.65
CA PRO A 235 28.36 0.76 -3.77
C PRO A 235 27.61 -0.20 -2.83
N TYR A 236 26.45 0.22 -2.31
CA TYR A 236 25.61 -0.62 -1.46
C TYR A 236 25.04 -1.81 -2.25
N LEU A 237 24.49 -1.56 -3.44
CA LEU A 237 24.00 -2.60 -4.34
C LEU A 237 25.09 -3.62 -4.68
N ALA A 238 26.28 -3.17 -5.08
CA ALA A 238 27.39 -4.05 -5.40
C ALA A 238 27.79 -4.95 -4.22
N GLN A 239 27.86 -4.37 -3.02
CA GLN A 239 28.13 -5.14 -1.80
C GLN A 239 27.01 -6.14 -1.49
N THR A 240 25.75 -5.72 -1.59
CA THR A 240 24.57 -6.57 -1.37
C THR A 240 24.55 -7.74 -2.34
N VAL A 241 24.74 -7.48 -3.63
CA VAL A 241 24.79 -8.54 -4.66
C VAL A 241 25.90 -9.50 -4.33
N ALA A 242 27.13 -9.03 -4.05
CA ALA A 242 28.26 -9.90 -3.69
C ALA A 242 27.98 -10.78 -2.46
N GLN A 243 27.30 -10.22 -1.44
CA GLN A 243 26.89 -10.96 -0.25
C GLN A 243 25.83 -12.01 -0.56
N CYS A 244 24.83 -11.66 -1.37
CA CYS A 244 23.74 -12.54 -1.75
C CYS A 244 24.17 -13.63 -2.73
N THR A 245 25.15 -13.36 -3.59
CA THR A 245 25.69 -14.35 -4.54
C THR A 245 26.63 -15.33 -3.86
N GLY A 246 27.37 -14.94 -2.81
CA GLY A 246 28.24 -15.86 -2.05
C GLY A 246 29.01 -16.87 -2.92
N ASN A 247 28.92 -18.17 -2.55
CA ASN A 247 29.33 -19.32 -3.39
C ASN A 247 28.15 -19.95 -4.16
N ALA A 248 27.01 -19.25 -4.25
CA ALA A 248 25.83 -19.78 -4.93
C ALA A 248 26.09 -19.92 -6.44
N ALA A 249 25.32 -20.82 -7.07
CA ALA A 249 25.32 -20.92 -8.52
C ALA A 249 24.97 -19.55 -9.12
N LYS A 250 25.70 -19.16 -10.18
CA LYS A 250 25.46 -17.87 -10.84
C LYS A 250 24.01 -17.80 -11.32
N PRO A 251 23.32 -16.68 -11.10
CA PRO A 251 21.97 -16.48 -11.61
C PRO A 251 21.97 -16.49 -13.14
N THR A 252 20.85 -16.92 -13.72
CA THR A 252 20.66 -17.02 -15.17
C THR A 252 19.96 -15.80 -15.78
N SER A 253 19.67 -14.77 -14.96
CA SER A 253 18.91 -13.60 -15.38
C SER A 253 19.29 -12.35 -14.57
N ASN A 254 19.07 -11.18 -15.17
CA ASN A 254 19.23 -9.89 -14.52
C ASN A 254 18.21 -9.71 -13.37
N ILE A 255 18.65 -9.04 -12.30
CA ILE A 255 17.76 -8.69 -11.19
C ILE A 255 17.12 -7.34 -11.51
N ASN A 256 15.79 -7.30 -11.45
CA ASN A 256 15.03 -6.08 -11.69
C ASN A 256 14.45 -5.57 -10.38
N VAL A 257 14.76 -4.32 -10.03
CA VAL A 257 14.22 -3.65 -8.85
C VAL A 257 13.62 -2.32 -9.26
N VAL A 258 12.42 -2.01 -8.77
CA VAL A 258 11.82 -0.68 -8.89
C VAL A 258 11.69 -0.07 -7.50
N MET A 259 12.15 1.16 -7.30
CA MET A 259 12.01 1.90 -6.04
C MET A 259 11.03 3.07 -6.22
N GLY A 260 10.00 3.13 -5.39
CA GLY A 260 9.15 4.33 -5.25
C GLY A 260 9.75 5.28 -4.21
N ILE A 261 9.91 6.54 -4.59
CA ILE A 261 10.66 7.54 -3.82
C ILE A 261 9.78 8.78 -3.63
N ASP A 262 9.64 9.23 -2.38
CA ASP A 262 8.87 10.42 -2.05
C ASP A 262 9.66 11.72 -2.32
N GLY A 263 9.00 12.87 -2.20
CA GLY A 263 9.61 14.17 -2.49
C GLY A 263 10.73 14.58 -1.53
N LYS A 264 10.97 13.81 -0.46
CA LYS A 264 12.07 14.01 0.49
C LYS A 264 13.22 13.03 0.22
N GLY A 265 13.12 12.19 -0.80
CA GLY A 265 14.10 11.16 -1.10
C GLY A 265 13.93 9.90 -0.24
N VAL A 266 12.82 9.75 0.48
CA VAL A 266 12.57 8.54 1.26
C VAL A 266 12.06 7.45 0.33
N VAL A 267 12.74 6.29 0.32
CA VAL A 267 12.27 5.09 -0.39
C VAL A 267 11.03 4.58 0.35
N SER A 268 9.88 4.75 -0.28
CA SER A 268 8.59 4.35 0.28
C SER A 268 8.09 3.02 -0.24
N ASP A 269 8.57 2.58 -1.40
CA ASP A 269 8.10 1.38 -2.09
C ASP A 269 9.28 0.67 -2.76
N ILE A 270 9.33 -0.68 -2.75
CA ILE A 270 10.33 -1.48 -3.46
C ILE A 270 9.66 -2.71 -4.08
N PHE A 271 9.77 -2.83 -5.39
CA PHE A 271 9.27 -3.94 -6.19
C PHE A 271 10.44 -4.75 -6.74
N TRP A 272 10.41 -6.06 -6.56
CA TRP A 272 11.30 -7.00 -7.23
C TRP A 272 10.52 -8.27 -7.55
N ARG A 273 11.15 -9.16 -8.32
CA ARG A 273 10.60 -10.49 -8.60
C ARG A 273 10.87 -11.39 -7.40
N ASP A 274 9.83 -11.77 -6.67
CA ASP A 274 9.95 -12.78 -5.62
C ASP A 274 9.99 -14.20 -6.22
N GLY A 275 10.72 -15.11 -5.58
CA GLY A 275 10.71 -16.54 -5.89
C GLY A 275 12.04 -17.13 -6.35
N GLU A 276 13.03 -16.29 -6.68
CA GLU A 276 14.42 -16.70 -6.84
C GLU A 276 15.21 -16.28 -5.60
N PRO A 277 16.00 -17.18 -4.96
CA PRO A 277 16.69 -16.87 -3.70
C PRO A 277 17.57 -15.61 -3.75
N LEU A 278 18.15 -15.32 -4.91
CA LEU A 278 18.98 -14.14 -5.11
C LEU A 278 18.15 -12.85 -5.17
N ASP A 279 17.05 -12.86 -5.93
CA ASP A 279 16.16 -11.71 -6.03
C ASP A 279 15.57 -11.38 -4.64
N ASP A 280 15.17 -12.41 -3.89
CA ASP A 280 14.66 -12.29 -2.52
C ASP A 280 15.71 -11.68 -1.58
N CYS A 281 16.97 -12.12 -1.68
CA CYS A 281 18.06 -11.60 -0.86
C CYS A 281 18.36 -10.13 -1.17
N VAL A 282 18.53 -9.79 -2.45
CA VAL A 282 18.83 -8.42 -2.89
C VAL A 282 17.67 -7.48 -2.59
N GLY A 283 16.44 -7.88 -2.94
CA GLY A 283 15.23 -7.11 -2.64
C GLY A 283 15.06 -6.85 -1.14
N SER A 284 15.23 -7.90 -0.33
CA SER A 284 15.17 -7.77 1.14
C SER A 284 16.22 -6.83 1.70
N ALA A 285 17.46 -6.90 1.22
CA ALA A 285 18.51 -5.98 1.65
C ALA A 285 18.18 -4.53 1.27
N LEU A 286 17.67 -4.29 0.07
CA LEU A 286 17.27 -2.96 -0.37
C LEU A 286 16.13 -2.36 0.46
N THR A 287 15.31 -3.20 1.09
CA THR A 287 14.34 -2.72 2.09
C THR A 287 14.98 -2.08 3.32
N GLN A 288 16.30 -2.06 3.48
CA GLN A 288 16.99 -1.29 4.53
C GLN A 288 17.49 0.07 4.03
N TYR A 289 17.58 0.26 2.72
CA TYR A 289 18.00 1.53 2.13
C TYR A 289 16.82 2.49 2.13
N ARG A 290 16.96 3.62 2.83
CA ARG A 290 15.83 4.54 3.11
C ARG A 290 15.97 5.92 2.51
N ASN A 291 17.18 6.41 2.33
CA ASN A 291 17.43 7.81 2.01
C ASN A 291 18.20 7.93 0.70
N LEU A 292 17.59 8.55 -0.28
CA LEU A 292 18.16 8.98 -1.55
C LEU A 292 18.10 10.51 -1.65
N PRO A 293 18.74 11.14 -2.65
CA PRO A 293 18.48 12.54 -2.95
C PRO A 293 16.98 12.78 -3.17
N ALA A 294 16.51 14.00 -2.93
CA ALA A 294 15.14 14.35 -3.26
C ALA A 294 14.96 14.34 -4.79
N PRO A 295 13.95 13.62 -5.33
CA PRO A 295 13.71 13.56 -6.76
C PRO A 295 13.17 14.90 -7.30
N PRO A 296 13.31 15.17 -8.60
CA PRO A 296 12.82 16.39 -9.24
C PRO A 296 11.28 16.52 -9.21
N PHE A 297 10.56 15.45 -8.89
CA PHE A 297 9.12 15.39 -8.71
C PHE A 297 8.75 14.19 -7.83
N SER A 298 7.52 14.19 -7.29
CA SER A 298 7.07 13.15 -6.37
C SER A 298 5.67 12.64 -6.72
N PRO A 299 5.40 11.32 -6.57
CA PRO A 299 6.40 10.27 -6.36
C PRO A 299 7.29 10.08 -7.62
N TYR A 300 8.49 9.52 -7.43
CA TYR A 300 9.40 9.09 -8.49
C TYR A 300 9.58 7.58 -8.41
N TYR A 301 9.34 6.86 -9.50
CA TYR A 301 9.65 5.43 -9.60
C TYR A 301 10.96 5.25 -10.38
N TRP A 302 11.94 4.59 -9.77
CA TRP A 302 13.25 4.33 -10.36
C TRP A 302 13.44 2.85 -10.61
N HIS A 303 13.64 2.44 -11.86
CA HIS A 303 13.96 1.07 -12.23
C HIS A 303 15.47 0.88 -12.34
N ILE A 304 15.97 -0.12 -11.63
CA ILE A 304 17.36 -0.54 -11.65
C ILE A 304 17.41 -1.98 -12.18
N GLU A 305 18.11 -2.15 -13.29
CA GLU A 305 18.48 -3.45 -13.81
C GLU A 305 19.91 -3.77 -13.35
N ILE A 306 20.08 -4.88 -12.65
CA ILE A 306 21.36 -5.34 -12.14
C ILE A 306 21.80 -6.51 -13.02
N GLU A 307 22.79 -6.24 -13.85
CA GLU A 307 23.49 -7.26 -14.63
C GLU A 307 24.56 -7.92 -13.75
N ILE A 308 24.58 -9.25 -13.74
CA ILE A 308 25.56 -10.03 -12.99
C ILE A 308 26.57 -10.57 -14.00
N ALA A 309 27.71 -9.90 -14.05
CA ALA A 309 28.79 -10.24 -14.98
C ALA A 309 29.30 -11.68 -14.74
N GLU A 310 29.60 -12.37 -15.84
CA GLU A 310 30.26 -13.68 -15.83
C GLU A 310 31.69 -13.63 -15.30
#